data_AF-A0A3D4CJX7-F1
#
_entry.id   AF-A0A3D4CJX7-F1
#
_cell.length_a   1.000
_cell.length_b   1.000
_cell.length_c   1.000
_cell.angle_alpha   90.00
_cell.angle_beta   90.00
_cell.angle_gamma   90.00
#
_symmetry.space_group_name_H-M   'P 1'
#
loop_
_entity.id
_entity.type
_entity.pdbx_description
1 polymer ?
#
loop_
_entity_poly.entity_id
_entity_poly.type
_entity_poly.pdbx_seq_one_letter_code
_entity_poly.pdbx_strand_id
1 'polypeptide(L)'
;MLNIKIVTWSLGIFTAVSFIVCVSYGLITPESIHMHTFLESVLPAFKWLTFWGFILGLIESFLYGVYAGLVFVPVYNFFYKKWAIAKPN
;
A
#
# COMPACT_ATOMS: atom_id res chain seq x y z
N MET A 1 3.79 16.47 14.87
CA MET A 1 2.54 16.07 14.16
C MET A 1 2.91 15.67 12.75
N LEU A 2 2.35 14.57 12.24
CA LEU A 2 2.61 14.09 10.88
C LEU A 2 1.93 14.98 9.84
N ASN A 3 2.61 15.23 8.73
CA ASN A 3 2.05 15.93 7.56
C ASN A 3 1.33 14.93 6.66
N ILE A 4 0.01 15.12 6.52
CA ILE A 4 -0.85 14.19 5.77
C ILE A 4 -0.45 14.06 4.30
N LYS A 5 -0.04 15.15 3.65
CA LYS A 5 0.33 15.12 2.23
C LYS A 5 1.59 14.27 2.04
N ILE A 6 2.62 14.53 2.84
CA ILE A 6 3.90 13.83 2.72
C ILE A 6 3.70 12.33 2.97
N VAL A 7 3.05 11.97 4.08
CA VAL A 7 2.88 10.56 4.46
C VAL A 7 1.98 9.80 3.48
N THR A 8 0.91 10.44 2.99
CA THR A 8 0.01 9.83 2.00
C THR A 8 0.73 9.56 0.68
N TRP A 9 1.48 10.52 0.16
CA TRP A 9 2.24 10.34 -1.08
C TRP A 9 3.37 9.33 -0.90
N SER A 10 4.09 9.36 0.22
CA SER A 10 5.13 8.37 0.52
C SER A 10 4.59 6.95 0.61
N LEU A 11 3.46 6.73 1.30
CA LEU A 11 2.84 5.40 1.40
C LEU A 11 2.29 4.92 0.06
N GLY A 12 1.62 5.79 -0.71
CA GLY A 12 1.14 5.44 -2.05
C GLY A 12 2.28 4.99 -2.99
N ILE A 13 3.37 5.77 -3.05
CA ILE A 13 4.53 5.41 -3.88
C ILE A 13 5.20 4.13 -3.36
N PHE A 14 5.34 3.98 -2.04
CA PHE A 14 5.92 2.80 -1.44
C PHE A 14 5.15 1.52 -1.78
N THR A 15 3.82 1.54 -1.70
CA THR A 15 3.00 0.37 -2.06
C THR A 15 3.02 0.10 -3.56
N ALA A 16 3.06 1.15 -4.40
CA ALA A 16 3.20 0.99 -5.85
C ALA A 16 4.54 0.34 -6.23
N VAL A 17 5.66 0.80 -5.64
CA VAL A 17 6.98 0.19 -5.87
C VAL A 17 7.01 -1.24 -5.35
N SER A 18 6.45 -1.50 -4.16
CA SER A 18 6.36 -2.85 -3.60
C SER A 18 5.57 -3.80 -4.50
N PHE A 19 4.47 -3.33 -5.10
CA PHE A 19 3.70 -4.10 -6.08
C PHE A 19 4.55 -4.48 -7.30
N ILE A 20 5.33 -3.55 -7.86
CA ILE A 20 6.23 -3.85 -9.00
C ILE A 20 7.25 -4.92 -8.62
N VAL A 21 7.83 -4.82 -7.42
CA VAL A 21 8.78 -5.81 -6.90
C VAL A 21 8.09 -7.17 -6.73
N CYS A 22 6.88 -7.21 -6.17
CA CYS A 22 6.10 -8.44 -6.00
C CYS A 22 5.77 -9.12 -7.35
N VAL A 23 5.33 -8.36 -8.35
CA VAL A 23 5.05 -8.91 -9.68
C VAL A 23 6.32 -9.43 -10.33
N SER A 24 7.43 -8.69 -10.24
CA SER A 24 8.73 -9.10 -10.78
C SER A 24 9.22 -10.40 -10.13
N TYR A 25 9.08 -10.52 -8.81
CA TYR A 25 9.41 -11.74 -8.09
C TYR A 25 8.55 -12.93 -8.52
N GLY A 26 7.24 -12.72 -8.70
CA GLY A 26 6.31 -13.74 -9.20
C GLY A 26 6.57 -14.19 -10.65
N LEU A 27 7.28 -13.40 -11.46
CA LEU A 27 7.70 -13.80 -12.81
C LEU A 27 9.00 -14.61 -12.82
N ILE A 28 9.86 -14.43 -11.80
CA ILE A 28 11.16 -15.11 -11.71
C ILE A 28 11.03 -16.45 -10.96
N THR A 29 10.06 -16.56 -10.05
CA THR A 29 9.81 -17.78 -9.27
C THR A 29 8.89 -18.77 -10.02
N PRO A 30 9.04 -20.09 -9.81
CA PRO A 30 8.25 -21.12 -10.50
C PRO A 30 6.84 -21.33 -9.90
N GLU A 31 5.90 -21.83 -10.73
CA GLU A 31 4.45 -21.97 -10.45
C GLU A 31 4.07 -22.59 -9.10
N SER A 32 4.92 -23.44 -8.54
CA SER A 32 4.71 -24.09 -7.25
C SER A 32 4.67 -23.14 -6.04
N ILE A 33 5.18 -21.90 -6.16
CA ILE A 33 5.18 -20.87 -5.11
C ILE A 33 4.46 -19.60 -5.59
N HIS A 34 3.58 -19.73 -6.59
CA HIS A 34 2.88 -18.59 -7.15
C HIS A 34 1.84 -18.02 -6.18
N MET A 35 2.19 -16.90 -5.53
CA MET A 35 1.29 -16.13 -4.69
C MET A 35 0.28 -15.28 -5.51
N HIS A 36 -0.08 -15.70 -6.72
CA HIS A 36 -1.05 -14.96 -7.55
C HIS A 36 -2.44 -15.00 -6.96
N THR A 37 -2.79 -16.07 -6.26
CA THR A 37 -4.04 -16.16 -5.52
C THR A 37 -4.16 -15.06 -4.46
N PHE A 38 -3.04 -14.66 -3.85
CA PHE A 38 -3.03 -13.53 -2.91
C PHE A 38 -3.26 -12.20 -3.64
N LEU A 39 -2.57 -11.97 -4.76
CA LEU A 39 -2.77 -10.75 -5.55
C LEU A 39 -4.20 -10.67 -6.10
N GLU A 40 -4.73 -11.73 -6.68
CA GLU A 40 -6.11 -11.79 -7.20
C GLU A 40 -7.16 -11.68 -6.08
N SER A 41 -6.87 -12.17 -4.86
CA SER A 41 -7.77 -12.02 -3.71
C SER A 41 -7.77 -10.60 -3.13
N VAL A 42 -6.64 -9.88 -3.20
CA VAL A 42 -6.50 -8.51 -2.67
C VAL A 42 -6.89 -7.47 -3.73
N LEU A 43 -6.75 -7.81 -5.01
CA LEU A 43 -6.99 -6.94 -6.16
C LEU A 43 -8.06 -7.60 -7.05
N PRO A 44 -9.36 -7.36 -6.81
CA PRO A 44 -10.44 -8.06 -7.49
C PRO A 44 -10.48 -7.80 -9.01
N ALA A 45 -9.86 -6.72 -9.48
CA ALA A 45 -9.75 -6.39 -10.90
C ALA A 45 -8.44 -6.89 -11.55
N PHE A 46 -7.52 -7.44 -10.76
CA PHE A 46 -6.23 -7.93 -11.23
C PHE A 46 -6.38 -9.31 -11.87
N LYS A 47 -5.86 -9.45 -13.10
CA LYS A 47 -5.70 -10.75 -13.77
C LYS A 47 -4.23 -10.99 -14.02
N TRP A 48 -3.71 -12.10 -13.49
CA TRP A 48 -2.30 -12.47 -13.66
C TRP A 48 -1.90 -12.53 -15.15
N LEU A 49 -0.67 -12.10 -15.46
CA LEU A 49 -0.09 -12.06 -16.81
C LEU A 49 -0.80 -11.19 -17.87
N THR A 50 -1.79 -10.36 -17.51
CA THR A 50 -2.38 -9.39 -18.46
C THR A 50 -1.81 -7.99 -18.28
N PHE A 51 -1.52 -7.30 -19.39
CA PHE A 51 -1.05 -5.90 -19.36
C PHE A 51 -2.03 -4.97 -18.63
N TRP A 52 -3.34 -5.16 -18.88
CA TRP A 52 -4.40 -4.42 -18.18
C TRP A 52 -4.49 -4.77 -16.70
N GLY A 53 -4.34 -6.06 -16.34
CA GLY A 53 -4.30 -6.49 -14.94
C GLY A 53 -3.16 -5.81 -14.18
N PHE A 54 -1.96 -5.76 -14.77
CA PHE A 54 -0.81 -5.08 -14.15
C PHE A 54 -1.06 -3.60 -13.87
N ILE A 55 -1.59 -2.85 -14.84
CA ILE A 55 -1.89 -1.42 -14.65
C ILE A 55 -2.96 -1.21 -13.59
N LEU A 56 -4.03 -2.01 -13.61
CA LEU A 56 -5.09 -1.95 -12.61
C LEU A 56 -4.55 -2.27 -11.21
N GLY A 57 -3.75 -3.33 -11.09
CA GLY A 57 -3.13 -3.73 -9.84
C GLY A 57 -2.18 -2.66 -9.28
N LEU A 58 -1.45 -1.95 -10.14
CA LEU A 58 -0.59 -0.83 -9.74
C LEU A 58 -1.41 0.34 -9.20
N ILE A 59 -2.50 0.70 -9.87
CA ILE A 59 -3.40 1.78 -9.44
C ILE A 59 -4.07 1.42 -8.11
N GLU A 60 -4.62 0.21 -7.98
CA GLU A 60 -5.24 -0.26 -6.75
C GLU A 60 -4.22 -0.31 -5.60
N SER A 61 -3.01 -0.81 -5.84
CA SER A 61 -1.94 -0.84 -4.83
C SER A 61 -1.54 0.56 -4.36
N PHE A 62 -1.45 1.52 -5.29
CA PHE A 62 -1.23 2.93 -4.96
C PHE A 62 -2.38 3.51 -4.13
N LEU A 63 -3.63 3.24 -4.51
CA LEU A 63 -4.83 3.69 -3.80
C LEU A 63 -4.88 3.12 -2.37
N TYR A 64 -4.48 1.87 -2.16
CA TYR A 64 -4.35 1.29 -0.81
C TYR A 64 -3.32 2.04 0.04
N GLY A 65 -2.17 2.42 -0.53
CA GLY A 65 -1.17 3.22 0.18
C GLY A 65 -1.67 4.64 0.50
N VAL A 66 -2.39 5.27 -0.42
CA VAL A 66 -3.06 6.56 -0.19
C VAL A 66 -4.10 6.45 0.93
N TYR A 67 -4.94 5.41 0.89
CA TYR A 67 -5.92 5.13 1.94
C TYR A 67 -5.23 4.97 3.31
N ALA A 68 -4.16 4.18 3.37
CA ALA A 68 -3.39 4.00 4.60
C ALA A 68 -2.87 5.35 5.13
N GLY A 69 -2.31 6.22 4.29
CA GLY A 69 -1.82 7.53 4.71
C GLY A 69 -2.94 8.48 5.17
N LEU A 70 -4.05 8.53 4.44
CA LEU A 70 -5.20 9.37 4.78
C LEU A 70 -5.85 8.98 6.11
N VAL A 71 -5.87 7.68 6.45
CA VAL A 71 -6.44 7.17 7.69
C VAL A 71 -5.42 7.20 8.84
N PHE A 72 -4.19 6.76 8.60
CA PHE A 72 -3.17 6.63 9.63
C PHE A 72 -2.74 7.99 10.20
N VAL A 73 -2.57 9.01 9.35
CA VAL A 73 -2.09 10.33 9.80
C VAL A 73 -3.04 11.02 10.80
N PRO A 74 -4.35 11.16 10.55
CA PRO A 74 -5.26 11.77 11.53
C PRO A 74 -5.35 10.95 12.82
N VAL A 75 -5.37 9.62 12.72
CA VAL A 75 -5.37 8.72 13.89
C VAL A 75 -4.11 8.91 14.72
N TYR A 76 -2.93 8.90 14.10
CA TYR A 76 -1.66 9.16 14.78
C TYR A 76 -1.67 10.55 15.43
N ASN A 77 -2.07 11.58 14.70
CA ASN A 77 -2.08 12.95 15.21
C ASN A 77 -3.04 13.14 16.38
N PHE A 78 -4.18 12.42 16.39
CA PHE A 78 -5.12 12.40 17.50
C PHE A 78 -4.48 11.81 18.77
N PHE A 79 -3.89 10.63 18.68
CA PHE A 79 -3.23 9.99 19.82
C PHE A 79 -1.98 10.76 20.27
N TYR A 80 -1.21 11.32 19.34
CA TYR A 80 -0.08 12.18 19.64
C TYR A 80 -0.51 13.39 20.49
N LYS A 81 -1.59 14.08 20.10
CA LYS A 81 -2.13 15.19 20.90
C LYS A 81 -2.63 14.72 22.27
N LYS A 82 -3.30 13.57 22.33
CA LYS A 82 -3.91 13.05 23.56
C LYS A 82 -2.89 12.56 24.59
N TRP A 83 -1.76 12.00 24.15
CA TRP A 83 -0.83 11.30 25.05
C TRP A 83 0.59 11.87 25.07
N ALA A 84 1.07 12.46 23.97
CA ALA A 84 2.43 13.01 23.91
C ALA A 84 2.47 14.47 24.40
N ILE A 85 1.41 15.26 24.16
CA ILE A 85 1.32 16.65 24.64
C ILE A 85 0.75 16.72 26.06
N ALA A 86 -0.11 15.76 26.45
CA ALA A 86 -0.74 15.73 27.77
C ALA A 86 0.13 15.13 28.89
N LYS A 87 1.43 14.94 28.66
CA LYS A 87 2.38 14.59 29.72
C LYS A 87 2.83 15.89 30.37
N PRO A 88 2.26 16.33 31.51
CA PRO A 88 2.84 17.44 32.25
C PRO A 88 4.25 17.03 32.70
N ASN A 89 5.18 17.97 32.53
CA ASN A 89 6.52 17.90 33.10
C ASN A 89 6.42 17.79 34.62
#